data_AF-A0A2N5KTS3-F1
#
_entry.id   AF-A0A2N5KTS3-F1
#
_cell.length_a   1.000
_cell.length_b   1.000
_cell.length_c   1.000
_cell.angle_alpha   90.00
_cell.angle_beta   90.00
_cell.angle_gamma   90.00
#
_symmetry.space_group_name_H-M   'P 1'
#
loop_
_entity.id
_entity.type
_entity.pdbx_description
1 polymer ?
#
loop_
_entity_poly.entity_id
_entity_poly.type
_entity_poly.pdbx_seq_one_letter_code
_entity_poly.pdbx_strand_id
1 'polypeptide(L)'
;MSVGREQDGESLPGRQEHEVEAVPGASLPTHLEETVRAAREYAAAARAPNTLRAYRSDVEDFSTYCRVELGGVNPLPASAETVTLYITDLAQERGLKTATIERRLASVSAWHKRHGYPSPTEERLVREVMKGIRRKRGSRQKQAAPLTVGVLKRVLSAMRERDPKTGEVRPAILRDRALLLVGF
;
A
#
# COMPACT_ATOMS: atom_id res chain seq x y z
N MET A 1 22.23 5.38 56.12
CA MET A 1 22.00 4.05 55.50
C MET A 1 21.11 4.30 54.30
N SER A 2 21.70 4.53 53.14
CA SER A 2 22.05 3.51 52.13
C SER A 2 20.86 3.17 51.24
N VAL A 3 20.87 3.70 50.01
CA VAL A 3 21.00 2.94 48.73
C VAL A 3 19.61 2.74 48.14
N GLY A 4 19.27 2.95 46.87
CA GLY A 4 19.96 3.32 45.63
C GLY A 4 18.87 3.70 44.60
N ARG A 5 19.15 4.60 43.64
CA ARG A 5 19.45 4.29 42.22
C ARG A 5 18.24 3.81 41.39
N GLU A 6 17.84 4.61 40.39
CA GLU A 6 18.08 4.39 38.94
C GLU A 6 16.93 3.57 38.31
N GLN A 7 16.10 4.16 37.46
CA GLN A 7 16.26 4.47 36.02
C GLN A 7 15.38 3.51 35.19
N ASP A 8 14.65 4.13 34.26
CA ASP A 8 14.45 3.68 32.89
C ASP A 8 13.57 2.46 32.63
N GLY A 9 12.29 2.76 32.39
CA GLY A 9 11.37 1.91 31.64
C GLY A 9 11.78 1.87 30.16
N GLU A 10 12.70 0.96 29.87
CA GLU A 10 13.09 0.34 28.61
C GLU A 10 12.15 0.63 27.42
N SER A 11 12.52 1.65 26.66
CA SER A 11 12.02 1.90 25.30
C SER A 11 12.63 0.84 24.38
N LEU A 12 11.80 -0.10 23.94
CA LEU A 12 12.17 -1.14 22.97
C LEU A 12 12.75 -0.47 21.71
N PRO A 13 14.02 -0.73 21.35
CA PRO A 13 14.60 -0.15 20.15
C PRO A 13 13.85 -0.69 18.93
N GLY A 14 13.28 0.23 18.17
CA GLY A 14 12.69 -0.05 16.87
C GLY A 14 13.71 -0.81 16.02
N ARG A 15 13.24 -1.88 15.36
CA ARG A 15 14.03 -2.63 14.38
C ARG A 15 14.53 -1.65 13.33
N GLN A 16 15.78 -1.20 13.48
CA GLN A 16 16.52 -0.54 12.43
C GLN A 16 16.72 -1.58 11.34
N GLU A 17 15.91 -1.47 10.28
CA GLU A 17 16.25 -2.04 8.99
C GLU A 17 17.48 -1.29 8.51
N HIS A 18 18.66 -1.72 8.97
CA HIS A 18 19.93 -1.21 8.52
C HIS A 18 20.07 -1.60 7.05
N GLU A 19 19.71 -0.68 6.17
CA GLU A 19 20.11 -0.68 4.78
C GLU A 19 21.64 -0.73 4.76
N VAL A 20 22.20 -1.71 4.07
CA VAL A 20 23.64 -1.91 3.93
C VAL A 20 24.18 -0.75 3.11
N GLU A 21 24.48 0.37 3.77
CA GLU A 21 25.09 1.53 3.15
C GLU A 21 26.51 1.14 2.74
N ALA A 22 26.77 1.16 1.44
CA ALA A 22 28.05 0.76 0.88
C ALA A 22 29.14 1.72 1.36
N VAL A 23 30.11 1.18 2.11
CA VAL A 23 31.34 1.87 2.51
C VAL A 23 32.05 2.38 1.25
N PRO A 24 32.23 3.70 1.05
CA PRO A 24 32.96 4.20 -0.11
C PRO A 24 34.46 3.95 0.09
N GLY A 25 35.05 3.07 -0.73
CA GLY A 25 36.51 3.01 -0.92
C GLY A 25 37.21 1.67 -0.67
N ALA A 26 36.53 0.64 -0.16
CA ALA A 26 37.11 -0.70 -0.07
C ALA A 26 36.63 -1.55 -1.26
N SER A 27 37.52 -1.90 -2.19
CA SER A 27 37.22 -2.95 -3.16
C SER A 27 36.94 -4.23 -2.38
N LEU A 28 35.70 -4.70 -2.42
CA LEU A 28 35.30 -5.92 -1.72
C LEU A 28 36.15 -7.09 -2.25
N PRO A 29 36.53 -8.05 -1.39
CA PRO A 29 37.21 -9.26 -1.84
C PRO A 29 36.44 -9.94 -2.98
N THR A 30 37.12 -10.31 -4.06
CA THR A 30 36.52 -10.91 -5.28
C THR A 30 35.63 -12.13 -4.96
N HIS A 31 35.96 -12.90 -3.92
CA HIS A 31 35.17 -14.05 -3.47
C HIS A 31 33.78 -13.70 -2.92
N LEU A 32 33.51 -12.44 -2.59
CA LEU A 32 32.22 -11.96 -2.09
C LEU A 32 31.35 -11.34 -3.19
N GLU A 33 31.84 -11.19 -4.42
CA GLU A 33 31.07 -10.59 -5.52
C GLU A 33 29.78 -11.35 -5.79
N GLU A 34 29.81 -12.68 -5.74
CA GLU A 34 28.63 -13.53 -5.92
C GLU A 34 27.64 -13.37 -4.77
N THR A 35 28.12 -13.25 -3.54
CA THR A 35 27.28 -13.00 -2.35
C THR A 35 26.61 -11.63 -2.42
N VAL A 36 27.34 -10.60 -2.86
CA VAL A 36 26.79 -9.25 -3.07
C VAL A 36 25.72 -9.25 -4.16
N ARG A 37 25.96 -9.96 -5.27
CA ARG A 37 24.96 -10.12 -6.33
C ARG A 37 23.69 -10.79 -5.80
N ALA A 38 23.82 -11.90 -5.07
CA ALA A 38 22.69 -12.59 -4.46
C ALA A 38 21.94 -11.69 -3.46
N ALA A 39 22.65 -10.93 -2.62
CA ALA A 39 22.03 -9.98 -1.69
C ALA A 39 21.22 -8.89 -2.41
N ARG A 40 21.72 -8.37 -3.53
CA ARG A 40 21.00 -7.39 -4.37
C ARG A 40 19.77 -8.00 -5.03
N GLU A 41 19.86 -9.23 -5.51
CA GLU A 41 18.73 -9.96 -6.09
C GLU A 41 17.63 -10.22 -5.05
N TYR A 42 18.00 -10.65 -3.84
CA TYR A 42 17.04 -10.81 -2.74
C TYR A 42 16.40 -9.49 -2.33
N ALA A 43 17.18 -8.41 -2.26
CA ALA A 43 16.64 -7.07 -1.99
C ALA A 43 15.66 -6.60 -3.08
N ALA A 44 15.96 -6.86 -4.35
CA ALA A 44 15.07 -6.55 -5.47
C ALA A 44 13.79 -7.42 -5.46
N ALA A 45 13.90 -8.69 -5.06
CA ALA A 45 12.79 -9.62 -4.96
C ALA A 45 11.91 -9.40 -3.72
N ALA A 46 12.38 -8.64 -2.73
CA ALA A 46 11.67 -8.42 -1.47
C ALA A 46 10.30 -7.74 -1.63
N ARG A 47 10.03 -7.07 -2.76
CA ARG A 47 8.74 -6.43 -3.04
C ARG A 47 8.25 -6.73 -4.45
N ALA A 48 6.98 -7.09 -4.55
CA ALA A 48 6.35 -7.31 -5.85
C ALA A 48 6.42 -6.04 -6.74
N PRO A 49 6.66 -6.17 -8.06
CA PRO A 49 6.74 -5.03 -8.98
C PRO A 49 5.50 -4.12 -8.94
N ASN A 50 4.31 -4.71 -8.76
CA ASN A 50 3.06 -3.97 -8.61
C ASN A 50 3.06 -3.07 -7.37
N THR A 51 3.66 -3.52 -6.27
CA THR A 51 3.77 -2.76 -5.02
C THR A 51 4.70 -1.56 -5.20
N LEU A 52 5.85 -1.75 -5.87
CA LEU A 52 6.79 -0.66 -6.15
C LEU A 52 6.16 0.43 -7.03
N ARG A 53 5.42 0.02 -8.07
CA ARG A 53 4.69 0.94 -8.93
C ARG A 53 3.61 1.71 -8.17
N ALA A 54 2.86 1.03 -7.31
CA ALA A 54 1.86 1.67 -6.46
C ALA A 54 2.50 2.69 -5.51
N TYR A 55 3.63 2.34 -4.88
CA TYR A 55 4.35 3.22 -3.96
C TYR A 55 4.86 4.48 -4.67
N ARG A 56 5.41 4.34 -5.88
CA ARG A 56 5.85 5.47 -6.68
C ARG A 56 4.70 6.44 -6.97
N SER A 57 3.59 5.93 -7.47
CA SER A 57 2.41 6.74 -7.75
C SER A 57 1.84 7.41 -6.50
N ASP A 58 1.85 6.71 -5.36
CA ASP A 58 1.39 7.29 -4.09
C ASP A 58 2.29 8.45 -3.61
N VAL A 59 3.61 8.33 -3.78
CA VAL A 59 4.58 9.37 -3.42
C VAL A 59 4.49 10.57 -4.37
N GLU A 60 4.28 10.33 -5.66
CA GLU A 60 4.05 11.39 -6.65
C GLU A 60 2.78 12.20 -6.33
N ASP A 61 1.69 11.51 -5.94
CA ASP A 61 0.45 12.15 -5.51
C ASP A 61 0.65 12.99 -4.25
N PHE A 62 1.30 12.43 -3.22
CA PHE A 62 1.63 13.17 -1.99
C PHE A 62 2.52 14.39 -2.28
N SER A 63 3.52 14.23 -3.13
CA SER A 63 4.42 15.32 -3.51
C SER A 63 3.68 16.43 -4.27
N THR A 64 2.73 16.05 -5.11
CA THR A 64 1.87 16.99 -5.84
C THR A 64 0.95 17.72 -4.89
N TYR A 65 0.34 17.02 -3.93
CA TYR A 65 -0.47 17.64 -2.88
C TYR A 65 0.33 18.69 -2.09
N CYS A 66 1.56 18.37 -1.68
CA CYS A 66 2.41 19.32 -0.96
C CYS A 66 2.76 20.56 -1.79
N ARG A 67 3.06 20.38 -3.08
CA ARG A 67 3.42 21.49 -3.98
C ARG A 67 2.25 22.36 -4.39
N VAL A 68 1.12 21.74 -4.71
CA VAL A 68 -0.04 22.41 -5.30
C VAL A 68 -1.01 22.86 -4.21
N GLU A 69 -1.54 21.92 -3.44
CA GLU A 69 -2.62 22.19 -2.48
C GLU A 69 -2.13 22.91 -1.22
N LEU A 70 -0.91 22.61 -0.76
CA LEU A 70 -0.30 23.28 0.40
C LEU A 70 0.58 24.49 0.03
N GLY A 71 0.62 24.89 -1.25
CA GLY A 71 1.34 26.09 -1.68
C GLY A 71 2.86 25.98 -1.62
N GLY A 72 3.43 24.81 -1.95
CA GLY A 72 4.88 24.64 -2.08
C GLY A 72 5.58 24.08 -0.85
N VAL A 73 4.86 23.42 0.06
CA VAL A 73 5.45 22.75 1.22
C VAL A 73 6.38 21.63 0.75
N ASN A 74 7.52 21.47 1.44
CA ASN A 74 8.48 20.42 1.13
C ASN A 74 7.88 19.03 1.47
N PRO A 75 7.77 18.10 0.51
CA PRO A 75 7.27 16.76 0.79
C PRO A 75 8.30 15.86 1.50
N LEU A 76 9.59 16.22 1.54
CA LEU A 76 10.64 15.41 2.17
C LEU A 76 11.78 16.26 2.77
N PRO A 77 11.98 16.25 4.10
CA PRO A 77 11.12 15.63 5.11
C PRO A 77 9.81 16.40 5.29
N ALA A 78 8.68 15.69 5.29
CA ALA A 78 7.37 16.26 5.62
C ALA A 78 7.15 16.27 7.15
N SER A 79 6.33 17.21 7.64
CA SER A 79 5.91 17.23 9.04
C SER A 79 4.69 16.32 9.29
N ALA A 80 4.42 16.02 10.56
CA ALA A 80 3.23 15.26 10.96
C ALA A 80 1.93 15.97 10.57
N GLU A 81 1.92 17.30 10.63
CA GLU A 81 0.80 18.16 10.23
C GLU A 81 0.53 18.05 8.73
N THR A 82 1.58 18.12 7.89
CA THR A 82 1.47 17.94 6.44
C THR A 82 0.83 16.60 6.09
N VAL A 83 1.29 15.50 6.71
CA VAL A 83 0.73 14.16 6.49
C VAL A 83 -0.71 14.07 7.00
N THR A 84 -1.03 14.73 8.11
CA THR A 84 -2.38 14.77 8.70
C THR A 84 -3.37 15.45 7.78
N LEU A 85 -3.00 16.61 7.21
CA LEU A 85 -3.80 17.33 6.23
C LEU A 85 -4.03 16.47 4.98
N TYR A 86 -2.96 15.85 4.48
CA TYR A 86 -3.05 14.95 3.34
C TYR A 86 -4.01 13.78 3.56
N ILE A 87 -3.89 13.01 4.64
CA ILE A 87 -4.82 11.88 4.88
C ILE A 87 -6.26 12.34 5.13
N THR A 88 -6.44 13.56 5.63
CA THR A 88 -7.75 14.17 5.82
C THR A 88 -8.37 14.54 4.47
N ASP A 89 -7.61 15.15 3.55
CA ASP A 89 -8.01 15.42 2.16
C ASP A 89 -8.39 14.12 1.43
N LEU A 90 -7.53 13.10 1.52
CA LEU A 90 -7.82 11.78 0.93
C LEU A 90 -9.12 11.17 1.46
N ALA A 91 -9.43 11.42 2.74
CA ALA A 91 -10.63 10.88 3.37
C ALA A 91 -11.90 11.69 3.07
N GLN A 92 -11.84 13.00 3.13
CA GLN A 92 -13.02 13.87 3.06
C GLN A 92 -13.28 14.33 1.63
N GLU A 93 -12.31 14.98 1.00
CA GLU A 93 -12.47 15.59 -0.31
C GLU A 93 -12.45 14.51 -1.41
N ARG A 94 -11.48 13.59 -1.35
CA ARG A 94 -11.34 12.53 -2.37
C ARG A 94 -12.14 11.27 -2.06
N GLY A 95 -12.67 11.16 -0.85
CA GLY A 95 -13.53 10.05 -0.45
C GLY A 95 -12.88 8.65 -0.51
N LEU A 96 -11.55 8.53 -0.49
CA LEU A 96 -10.85 7.25 -0.69
C LEU A 96 -11.11 6.24 0.44
N LYS A 97 -11.10 4.95 0.11
CA LYS A 97 -11.27 3.89 1.11
C LYS A 97 -10.12 3.91 2.13
N THR A 98 -10.42 3.59 3.39
CA THR A 98 -9.45 3.49 4.49
C THR A 98 -8.21 2.66 4.11
N ALA A 99 -8.40 1.49 3.49
CA ALA A 99 -7.29 0.63 3.06
C ALA A 99 -6.36 1.31 2.03
N THR A 100 -6.91 2.17 1.15
CA THR A 100 -6.10 2.95 0.20
C THR A 100 -5.29 4.01 0.93
N ILE A 101 -5.87 4.68 1.93
CA ILE A 101 -5.20 5.70 2.73
C ILE A 101 -4.05 5.07 3.55
N GLU A 102 -4.28 3.91 4.15
CA GLU A 102 -3.25 3.16 4.90
C GLU A 102 -2.08 2.74 4.00
N ARG A 103 -2.38 2.26 2.78
CA ARG A 103 -1.33 1.98 1.78
C ARG A 103 -0.54 3.24 1.42
N ARG A 104 -1.20 4.38 1.22
CA ARG A 104 -0.52 5.66 0.93
C ARG A 104 0.37 6.12 2.07
N LEU A 105 -0.07 5.97 3.32
CA LEU A 105 0.78 6.20 4.50
C LEU A 105 2.01 5.28 4.50
N ALA A 106 1.84 4.00 4.19
CA ALA A 106 2.97 3.08 4.09
C ALA A 106 3.97 3.49 2.99
N SER A 107 3.48 3.97 1.84
CA SER A 107 4.31 4.51 0.76
C SER A 107 5.09 5.76 1.19
N VAL A 108 4.43 6.72 1.85
CA VAL A 108 5.08 7.92 2.40
C VAL A 108 6.12 7.56 3.48
N SER A 109 5.80 6.59 4.34
CA SER A 109 6.71 6.09 5.37
C SER A 109 7.97 5.47 4.77
N ALA A 110 7.79 4.54 3.83
CA ALA A 110 8.90 3.89 3.14
C ALA A 110 9.76 4.90 2.37
N TRP A 111 9.14 5.92 1.77
CA TRP A 111 9.87 6.96 1.05
C TRP A 111 10.75 7.81 1.98
N HIS A 112 10.26 8.20 3.15
CA HIS A 112 11.06 8.93 4.15
C HIS A 112 12.24 8.09 4.64
N LYS A 113 11.97 6.84 5.04
CA LYS A 113 12.99 5.91 5.55
C LYS A 113 14.09 5.67 4.51
N ARG A 114 13.72 5.47 3.24
CA ARG A 114 14.66 5.28 2.13
C ARG A 114 15.56 6.49 1.87
N HIS A 115 15.16 7.69 2.30
CA HIS A 115 15.98 8.91 2.20
C HIS A 115 16.66 9.26 3.52
N GLY A 116 16.68 8.35 4.49
CA GLY A 116 17.35 8.55 5.78
C GLY A 116 16.58 9.44 6.76
N TYR A 117 15.31 9.76 6.49
CA TYR A 117 14.48 10.57 7.38
C TYR A 117 13.58 9.70 8.27
N PRO A 118 13.30 10.14 9.53
CA PRO A 118 12.27 9.50 10.34
C PRO A 118 10.92 9.61 9.65
N SER A 119 10.06 8.62 9.86
CA SER A 119 8.75 8.62 9.21
C SER A 119 7.76 9.53 9.95
N PRO A 120 7.22 10.58 9.32
CA PRO A 120 6.19 11.42 9.95
C PRO A 120 4.88 10.65 10.20
N THR A 121 4.69 9.50 9.55
CA THR A 121 3.52 8.64 9.73
C THR A 121 3.49 7.92 11.08
N GLU A 122 4.66 7.81 11.73
CA GLU A 122 4.80 7.20 13.04
C GLU A 122 4.45 8.17 14.17
N GLU A 123 4.27 9.46 13.87
CA GLU A 123 3.91 10.46 14.87
C GLU A 123 2.50 10.25 15.45
N ARG A 124 2.34 10.56 16.73
CA ARG A 124 1.07 10.35 17.47
C ARG A 124 -0.11 10.99 16.74
N LEU A 125 0.07 12.22 16.25
CA LEU A 125 -0.96 13.00 15.57
C LEU A 125 -1.53 12.25 14.35
N VAL A 126 -0.67 11.71 13.49
CA VAL A 126 -1.08 10.98 12.29
C VAL A 126 -1.86 9.71 12.67
N ARG A 127 -1.39 8.98 13.69
CA ARG A 127 -2.07 7.76 14.18
C ARG A 127 -3.46 8.06 14.74
N GLU A 128 -3.62 9.15 15.48
CA GLU A 128 -4.90 9.58 16.05
C GLU A 128 -5.91 9.96 14.97
N VAL A 129 -5.46 10.73 13.97
CA VAL A 129 -6.31 11.11 12.82
C VAL A 129 -6.73 9.88 12.04
N MET A 130 -5.81 8.97 11.74
CA MET A 130 -6.12 7.73 11.04
C MET A 130 -7.10 6.84 11.83
N LYS A 131 -6.98 6.81 13.17
CA LYS A 131 -7.95 6.15 14.05
C LYS A 131 -9.33 6.81 13.98
N GLY A 132 -9.40 8.13 13.90
CA GLY A 132 -10.63 8.88 13.66
C GLY A 132 -11.28 8.54 12.31
N ILE A 133 -10.48 8.54 11.23
CA ILE A 133 -10.92 8.17 9.88
C ILE A 133 -11.51 6.75 9.88
N ARG A 134 -10.83 5.78 10.48
CA ARG A 134 -11.32 4.40 10.62
C ARG A 134 -12.68 4.32 11.32
N ARG A 135 -12.88 5.06 12.40
CA ARG A 135 -14.13 5.04 13.16
C ARG A 135 -15.28 5.68 12.38
N LYS A 136 -15.06 6.88 11.84
CA LYS A 136 -16.10 7.64 11.14
C LYS A 136 -16.47 7.05 9.80
N ARG A 137 -15.51 6.41 9.11
CA ARG A 137 -15.70 5.82 7.77
C ARG A 137 -15.72 4.30 7.81
N GLY A 138 -15.86 3.73 9.01
CA GLY A 138 -15.85 2.31 9.31
C GLY A 138 -16.70 1.51 8.34
N SER A 139 -16.04 0.55 7.71
CA SER A 139 -16.41 -0.19 6.53
C SER A 139 -17.72 -0.97 6.64
N ARG A 140 -18.79 -0.50 6.00
CA ARG A 140 -19.71 -1.44 5.36
C ARG A 140 -18.97 -2.02 4.16
N GLN A 141 -18.41 -3.21 4.28
CA GLN A 141 -17.96 -3.93 3.09
C GLN A 141 -19.17 -4.02 2.15
N LYS A 142 -19.00 -3.53 0.91
CA LYS A 142 -20.00 -3.70 -0.14
C LYS A 142 -19.98 -5.18 -0.49
N GLN A 143 -20.69 -5.99 0.29
CA GLN A 143 -20.97 -7.37 -0.08
C GLN A 143 -21.65 -7.32 -1.44
N ALA A 144 -21.12 -8.07 -2.40
CA ALA A 144 -21.85 -8.32 -3.64
C ALA A 144 -23.22 -8.88 -3.24
N ALA A 145 -24.28 -8.42 -3.91
CA ALA A 145 -25.58 -9.04 -3.70
C ALA A 145 -25.43 -10.55 -3.98
N PRO A 146 -26.02 -11.42 -3.16
CA PRO A 146 -25.93 -12.85 -3.38
C PRO A 146 -26.42 -13.16 -4.80
N LEU A 147 -25.64 -13.94 -5.53
CA LEU A 147 -26.11 -14.53 -6.77
C LEU A 147 -27.22 -15.49 -6.35
N THR A 148 -28.48 -15.17 -6.64
CA THR A 148 -29.61 -16.07 -6.36
C THR A 148 -29.89 -16.93 -7.58
N VAL A 149 -30.59 -18.06 -7.39
CA VAL A 149 -30.96 -18.95 -8.51
C VAL A 149 -31.71 -18.18 -9.60
N GLY A 150 -32.55 -17.20 -9.22
CA GLY A 150 -33.28 -16.35 -10.16
C GLY A 150 -32.38 -15.39 -10.95
N VAL A 151 -31.34 -14.83 -10.33
CA VAL A 151 -30.34 -14.01 -11.03
C VAL A 151 -29.49 -14.88 -11.96
N LEU A 152 -29.04 -16.05 -11.48
CA LEU A 152 -28.28 -17.00 -12.28
C LEU A 152 -29.06 -17.41 -13.54
N LYS A 153 -30.33 -17.82 -13.40
CA LYS A 153 -31.18 -18.18 -14.56
C LYS A 153 -31.28 -17.04 -15.57
N ARG A 154 -31.44 -15.79 -15.12
CA ARG A 154 -31.51 -14.62 -16.02
C ARG A 154 -30.19 -14.41 -16.77
N VAL A 155 -29.05 -14.52 -16.09
CA VAL A 155 -27.73 -14.38 -16.71
C VAL A 155 -27.52 -15.50 -17.74
N LEU A 156 -27.77 -16.75 -17.36
CA LEU A 156 -27.63 -17.91 -18.26
C LEU A 156 -28.55 -17.79 -19.48
N SER A 157 -29.79 -17.31 -19.35
CA SER A 157 -30.69 -17.11 -20.49
C SER A 157 -30.23 -16.01 -21.45
N ALA A 158 -29.46 -15.02 -20.95
CA ALA A 158 -28.90 -13.96 -21.79
C ALA A 158 -27.59 -14.36 -22.51
N MET A 159 -26.90 -15.39 -22.01
CA MET A 159 -25.64 -15.89 -22.57
C MET A 159 -25.90 -16.74 -23.82
N ARG A 160 -25.80 -16.11 -25.00
CA ARG A 160 -25.93 -16.83 -26.29
C ARG A 160 -24.66 -17.64 -26.58
N GLU A 161 -24.76 -18.95 -26.69
CA GLU A 161 -23.57 -19.79 -26.91
C GLU A 161 -23.08 -19.74 -28.36
N ARG A 162 -23.92 -19.25 -29.28
CA ARG A 162 -23.63 -19.08 -30.69
C ARG A 162 -23.79 -17.63 -31.13
N ASP A 163 -23.00 -17.23 -32.10
CA ASP A 163 -23.16 -15.94 -32.77
C ASP A 163 -24.47 -15.91 -33.56
N PRO A 164 -25.34 -14.90 -33.39
CA PRO A 164 -26.61 -14.83 -34.12
C PRO A 164 -26.47 -14.61 -35.63
N LYS A 165 -25.35 -14.06 -36.10
CA LYS A 165 -25.08 -13.74 -37.51
C LYS A 165 -24.32 -14.88 -38.19
N THR A 166 -23.32 -15.47 -37.53
CA THR A 166 -22.47 -16.50 -38.13
C THR A 166 -22.81 -17.93 -37.69
N GLY A 167 -23.58 -18.11 -36.61
CA GLY A 167 -23.94 -19.41 -36.05
C GLY A 167 -22.79 -20.14 -35.33
N GLU A 168 -21.60 -19.54 -35.33
CA GLU A 168 -20.40 -20.11 -34.73
C GLU A 168 -20.49 -20.14 -33.21
N VAL A 169 -19.89 -21.18 -32.62
CA VAL A 169 -19.80 -21.32 -31.17
C VAL A 169 -18.91 -20.22 -30.61
N ARG A 170 -19.27 -19.67 -29.45
CA ARG A 170 -18.51 -18.64 -28.73
C ARG A 170 -17.85 -19.27 -27.49
N PRO A 171 -16.58 -19.75 -27.58
CA PRO A 171 -15.96 -20.55 -26.53
C PRO A 171 -15.83 -19.82 -25.18
N ALA A 172 -15.62 -18.50 -25.22
CA ALA A 172 -15.59 -17.67 -24.02
C ALA A 172 -16.93 -17.72 -23.25
N ILE A 173 -18.05 -17.66 -23.96
CA ILE A 173 -19.39 -17.71 -23.34
C ILE A 173 -19.67 -19.09 -22.75
N LEU A 174 -19.29 -20.17 -23.44
CA LEU A 174 -19.42 -21.52 -22.90
C LEU A 174 -18.60 -21.72 -21.63
N ARG A 175 -17.36 -21.22 -21.62
CA ARG A 175 -16.49 -21.26 -20.44
C ARG A 175 -17.12 -20.51 -19.27
N ASP A 176 -17.52 -19.26 -19.48
CA ASP A 176 -18.11 -18.42 -18.44
C ASP A 176 -19.41 -19.04 -17.91
N ARG A 177 -20.20 -19.65 -18.78
CA ARG A 177 -21.43 -20.38 -18.42
C ARG A 177 -21.12 -21.58 -17.53
N ALA A 178 -20.11 -22.38 -17.88
CA ALA A 178 -19.66 -23.50 -17.06
C ALA A 178 -19.12 -23.03 -15.70
N LEU A 179 -18.33 -21.96 -15.67
CA LEU A 179 -17.83 -21.37 -14.42
C LEU A 179 -18.96 -20.90 -13.52
N LEU A 180 -20.01 -20.28 -14.08
CA LEU A 180 -21.20 -19.87 -13.33
C LEU A 180 -22.03 -21.04 -12.81
N LEU A 181 -22.04 -22.18 -13.51
CA LEU A 181 -22.80 -23.37 -13.08
C LEU A 181 -22.05 -24.22 -12.04
N VAL A 182 -20.71 -24.17 -12.05
CA VAL A 182 -19.86 -24.92 -11.10
C VAL A 182 -19.55 -24.10 -9.85
N GLY A 183 -19.39 -22.79 -9.98
CA GLY A 183 -18.97 -21.89 -8.90
C GLY A 183 -20.10 -21.15 -8.18
N PHE A 184 -21.37 -21.42 -8.53
CA PHE A 184 -22.57 -20.89 -7.87
C PHE A 184 -23.09 -21.88 -6.83
#